data_AF-A0A9D8AQ72-F1
#
_entry.id   AF-A0A9D8AQ72-F1
#
_cell.length_a   1.000
_cell.length_b   1.000
_cell.length_c   1.000
_cell.angle_alpha   90.00
_cell.angle_beta   90.00
_cell.angle_gamma   90.00
#
_symmetry.space_group_name_H-M   'P 1'
#
loop_
_entity.id
_entity.type
_entity.pdbx_description
1 polymer ?
#
loop_
_entity_poly.entity_id
_entity_poly.type
_entity_poly.pdbx_seq_one_letter_code
_entity_poly.pdbx_strand_id
1 'polypeptide(L)'
;MLTLKVITESKNTEIRVLSPSVGFCFLTTEPGKYLSAGAFIGKLIIMNTKINLYLPADVFGKVVIEEERDKIFQVEYKQELFRLSPENIRSNDE
;
A
#
# COMPACT_ATOMS: atom_id res chain seq x y z
N MET A 1 7.14 5.64 18.83
CA MET A 1 7.17 4.81 17.61
C MET A 1 6.95 5.74 16.42
N LEU A 2 7.81 5.71 15.39
CA LEU A 2 7.66 6.60 14.24
C LEU A 2 6.65 6.04 13.26
N THR A 3 5.81 6.92 12.72
CA THR A 3 4.75 6.58 11.76
C THR A 3 4.85 7.48 10.54
N LEU A 4 4.47 6.96 9.38
CA LEU A 4 4.40 7.73 8.16
C LEU A 4 3.22 7.27 7.30
N LYS A 5 2.63 8.21 6.57
CA LYS A 5 1.60 7.91 5.57
C LYS A 5 2.28 7.64 4.23
N VAL A 6 1.79 6.66 3.51
CA VAL A 6 2.19 6.45 2.11
C VAL A 6 1.71 7.59 1.22
N ILE A 7 2.37 7.74 0.08
CA ILE A 7 1.91 8.63 -0.98
C ILE A 7 0.86 7.86 -1.79
N THR A 8 -0.22 8.54 -2.19
CA THR A 8 -1.26 7.95 -3.03
C THR A 8 -1.46 8.78 -4.28
N GLU A 9 -1.51 8.12 -5.43
CA GLU A 9 -1.79 8.75 -6.72
C GLU A 9 -2.96 8.03 -7.39
N SER A 10 -4.04 8.76 -7.70
CA SER A 10 -5.17 8.20 -8.43
C SER A 10 -4.88 8.20 -9.92
N LYS A 11 -5.00 7.05 -10.58
CA LYS A 11 -4.88 6.91 -12.03
C LYS A 11 -6.04 6.07 -12.55
N ASN A 12 -6.92 6.69 -13.34
CA ASN A 12 -8.19 6.10 -13.79
C ASN A 12 -9.07 5.71 -12.59
N THR A 13 -9.37 4.42 -12.46
CA THR A 13 -10.15 3.84 -11.37
C THR A 13 -9.29 3.28 -10.25
N GLU A 14 -7.96 3.22 -10.40
CA GLU A 14 -7.07 2.63 -9.40
C GLU A 14 -6.33 3.70 -8.60
N ILE A 15 -6.03 3.36 -7.34
CA ILE A 15 -5.21 4.19 -6.47
C ILE A 15 -3.86 3.51 -6.32
N ARG A 16 -2.81 4.14 -6.80
CA ARG A 16 -1.43 3.66 -6.63
C ARG A 16 -0.95 4.03 -5.25
N VAL A 17 -0.47 3.05 -4.50
CA VAL A 17 0.13 3.25 -3.18
C VAL A 17 1.64 3.23 -3.34
N LEU A 18 2.29 4.35 -3.00
CA LEU A 18 3.68 4.62 -3.32
C LEU A 18 4.52 4.82 -2.05
N SER A 19 5.79 4.41 -2.14
CA SER A 19 6.75 4.59 -1.05
C SER A 19 7.00 6.09 -0.81
N PRO A 20 6.94 6.56 0.44
CA PRO A 20 7.20 7.94 0.77
C PRO A 20 8.69 8.30 0.89
N SER A 21 9.58 7.30 0.88
CA SER A 21 11.04 7.49 0.99
C SER A 21 11.80 6.26 0.46
N VAL A 22 13.09 6.44 0.17
CA VAL A 22 14.01 5.34 -0.12
C VAL A 22 14.25 4.51 1.14
N GLY A 23 14.32 3.18 1.01
CA GLY A 23 14.61 2.26 2.12
C GLY A 23 14.30 0.79 1.80
N PHE A 24 14.14 -0.02 2.84
CA PHE A 24 13.62 -1.38 2.71
C PHE A 24 12.19 -1.47 3.21
N CYS A 25 11.31 -2.05 2.41
CA CYS A 25 9.89 -2.17 2.73
C CYS A 25 9.54 -3.63 3.09
N PHE A 26 8.70 -3.77 4.11
CA PHE A 26 8.03 -5.01 4.50
C PHE A 26 6.53 -4.76 4.50
N LEU A 27 5.78 -5.40 3.61
CA LEU A 27 4.32 -5.25 3.53
C LEU A 27 3.61 -6.37 4.28
N THR A 28 2.49 -6.05 4.93
CA THR A 28 1.62 -7.02 5.62
C THR A 28 0.27 -7.22 4.91
N THR A 29 0.15 -6.67 3.71
CA THR A 29 -1.07 -6.69 2.91
C THR A 29 -0.98 -7.82 1.89
N GLU A 30 -2.07 -8.57 1.76
CA GLU A 30 -2.17 -9.69 0.80
C GLU A 30 -3.02 -9.27 -0.40
N PRO A 31 -2.75 -9.80 -1.61
CA PRO A 31 -3.61 -9.59 -2.77
C PRO A 31 -5.07 -9.96 -2.45
N GLY A 32 -6.00 -9.13 -2.87
CA GLY A 32 -7.43 -9.33 -2.64
C GLY A 32 -7.93 -8.93 -1.25
N LYS A 33 -7.06 -8.58 -0.31
CA LYS A 33 -7.46 -8.06 1.00
C LYS A 33 -8.05 -6.65 0.86
N TYR A 34 -9.14 -6.38 1.56
CA TYR A 34 -9.68 -5.03 1.68
C TYR A 34 -8.92 -4.24 2.75
N LEU A 35 -8.52 -3.00 2.44
CA LEU A 35 -7.91 -2.05 3.36
C LEU A 35 -8.85 -0.87 3.59
N SER A 36 -9.11 -0.57 4.86
CA SER A 36 -9.84 0.61 5.28
C SER A 36 -8.95 1.85 5.34
N ALA A 37 -9.58 3.02 5.36
CA ALA A 37 -8.94 4.30 5.66
C ALA A 37 -8.08 4.21 6.94
N GLY A 38 -6.84 4.71 6.87
CA GLY A 38 -5.91 4.67 7.99
C GLY A 38 -5.34 3.29 8.32
N ALA A 39 -5.58 2.26 7.50
CA ALA A 39 -5.09 0.92 7.76
C ALA A 39 -3.56 0.86 7.83
N PHE A 40 -3.05 0.01 8.72
CA PHE A 40 -1.64 -0.36 8.77
C PHE A 40 -1.30 -1.25 7.56
N ILE A 41 -0.26 -0.88 6.82
CA ILE A 41 0.12 -1.59 5.58
C ILE A 41 1.44 -2.34 5.69
N GLY A 42 2.30 -1.96 6.64
CA GLY A 42 3.64 -2.51 6.75
C GLY A 42 4.65 -1.59 7.41
N LYS A 43 5.93 -1.82 7.14
CA LYS A 43 7.04 -1.07 7.71
C LYS A 43 8.02 -0.62 6.63
N LEU A 44 8.52 0.59 6.78
CA LEU A 44 9.67 1.11 6.06
C LEU A 44 10.87 1.15 7.00
N ILE A 45 11.99 0.62 6.54
CA ILE A 45 13.26 0.63 7.24
C ILE A 45 14.17 1.60 6.50
N ILE A 46 14.51 2.70 7.14
CA ILE A 46 15.47 3.70 6.64
C ILE A 46 16.68 3.62 7.54
N MET A 47 17.81 3.16 7.00
CA MET A 47 19.00 2.82 7.79
C MET A 47 18.65 1.84 8.93
N ASN A 48 18.78 2.25 10.20
CA ASN A 48 18.45 1.43 11.37
C ASN A 48 17.11 1.79 12.02
N THR A 49 16.30 2.63 11.38
CA THR A 49 15.03 3.11 11.92
C THR A 49 13.85 2.40 11.28
N LYS A 50 13.00 1.78 12.11
CA LYS A 50 11.74 1.14 11.69
C LYS A 50 10.59 2.13 11.82
N ILE A 51 9.90 2.37 10.72
CA ILE A 51 8.79 3.30 10.61
C ILE A 51 7.54 2.52 10.19
N ASN A 52 6.44 2.67 10.92
CA ASN A 52 5.18 2.07 10.51
C ASN A 52 4.57 2.85 9.35
N LEU A 53 4.15 2.14 8.31
CA LEU A 53 3.42 2.72 7.18
C LEU A 53 1.92 2.52 7.37
N TYR A 54 1.17 3.58 7.10
CA TYR A 54 -0.28 3.60 7.12
C TYR A 54 -0.84 4.19 5.84
N LEU A 55 -2.05 3.75 5.49
CA LEU A 55 -2.85 4.35 4.43
C LEU A 55 -3.37 5.73 4.86
N PRO A 56 -3.58 6.68 3.93
CA PRO A 56 -4.30 7.92 4.23
C PRO A 56 -5.73 7.68 4.77
N ALA A 57 -6.31 8.70 5.42
CA ALA A 57 -7.60 8.58 6.11
C ALA A 57 -8.81 8.65 5.16
N ASP A 58 -8.57 8.89 3.89
CA ASP A 58 -9.53 9.07 2.80
C ASP A 58 -9.37 8.01 1.71
N VAL A 59 -8.44 7.07 1.88
CA VAL A 59 -8.10 6.04 0.89
C VAL A 59 -8.49 4.67 1.43
N PHE A 60 -9.23 3.91 0.63
CA PHE A 60 -9.65 2.55 0.94
C PHE A 60 -9.79 1.75 -0.36
N GLY A 61 -9.80 0.42 -0.27
CA GLY A 61 -10.02 -0.44 -1.43
C GLY A 61 -9.41 -1.83 -1.28
N LYS A 62 -9.52 -2.62 -2.35
CA LYS A 62 -9.01 -3.98 -2.43
C LYS A 62 -7.59 -3.98 -3.00
N VAL A 63 -6.67 -4.68 -2.33
CA VAL A 63 -5.26 -4.75 -2.73
C VAL A 63 -5.13 -5.53 -4.03
N VAL A 64 -4.49 -4.90 -5.01
CA VAL A 64 -4.06 -5.47 -6.28
C VAL A 64 -2.54 -5.45 -6.29
N ILE A 65 -1.92 -6.62 -6.31
CA ILE A 65 -0.47 -6.78 -6.45
C ILE A 65 -0.21 -7.52 -7.75
N GLU A 66 0.59 -6.93 -8.64
CA GLU A 66 0.89 -7.51 -9.95
C GLU A 66 2.02 -8.55 -9.89
N GLU A 67 2.88 -8.51 -8.87
CA GLU A 67 4.06 -9.38 -8.76
C GLU A 67 4.25 -9.95 -7.36
N GLU A 68 4.73 -11.19 -7.29
CA GLU A 68 5.14 -11.82 -6.05
C GLU A 68 6.40 -11.11 -5.52
N ARG A 69 6.29 -10.44 -4.38
CA ARG A 69 7.41 -9.71 -3.77
C ARG A 69 8.04 -10.53 -2.66
N ASP A 70 9.36 -10.42 -2.55
CA ASP A 70 10.08 -10.89 -1.37
C ASP A 70 9.48 -10.30 -0.09
N LYS A 71 9.65 -11.00 1.03
CA LYS A 71 9.17 -10.51 2.34
C LYS A 71 9.70 -9.11 2.65
N ILE A 72 10.94 -8.82 2.28
CA ILE A 72 11.57 -7.50 2.44
C ILE A 72 12.25 -7.13 1.12
N PHE A 73 11.92 -5.97 0.55
CA PHE A 73 12.47 -5.52 -0.72
C PHE A 73 12.90 -4.04 -0.66
N GLN A 74 13.88 -3.66 -1.48
CA GLN A 74 14.33 -2.27 -1.59
C GLN A 74 13.28 -1.44 -2.33
N VAL A 75 13.06 -0.20 -1.87
CA VAL A 75 12.16 0.76 -2.50
C VAL A 75 12.84 2.12 -2.68
N GLU A 76 12.52 2.78 -3.79
CA GLU A 76 12.87 4.17 -4.05
C GLU A 76 11.75 5.13 -3.63
N TYR A 77 12.05 6.43 -3.62
CA TYR A 77 11.02 7.45 -3.43
C TYR A 77 9.96 7.38 -4.53
N LYS A 78 8.68 7.38 -4.15
CA LYS A 78 7.52 7.21 -5.03
C LYS A 78 7.46 5.88 -5.79
N GLN A 79 8.29 4.89 -5.45
CA GLN A 79 8.15 3.56 -6.04
C GLN A 79 6.82 2.93 -5.64
N GLU A 80 6.15 2.31 -6.61
CA GLU A 80 4.88 1.62 -6.38
C GLU A 80 5.05 0.43 -5.45
N LEU A 81 4.25 0.40 -4.38
CA LEU A 81 4.17 -0.69 -3.42
C LEU A 81 3.10 -1.70 -3.84
N PHE A 82 1.91 -1.21 -4.14
CA PHE A 82 0.76 -1.95 -4.65
C PHE A 82 -0.29 -0.97 -5.18
N ARG A 83 -1.39 -1.50 -5.72
CA ARG A 83 -2.56 -0.71 -6.11
C ARG A 83 -3.77 -1.08 -5.27
N LEU A 84 -4.69 -0.14 -5.15
CA LEU A 84 -6.03 -0.38 -4.62
C LEU A 84 -7.03 -0.21 -5.75
N SER A 85 -7.88 -1.21 -5.93
CA SER A 85 -9.10 -1.04 -6.70
C SER A 85 -10.24 -0.64 -5.75
N PRO A 86 -11.05 0.37 -6.10
CA PRO A 86 -12.35 0.54 -5.48
C PRO A 86 -13.13 -0.73 -5.77
N GLU A 87 -13.76 -1.31 -4.76
CA GLU A 87 -14.72 -2.40 -5.00
C GLU A 87 -15.84 -1.83 -5.88
N ASN A 88 -15.73 -2.04 -7.19
CA ASN A 88 -16.89 -2.07 -8.04
C ASN A 88 -17.59 -3.38 -7.67
N ILE A 89 -18.56 -3.26 -6.76
CA ILE A 89 -19.60 -4.26 -6.54
C ILE A 89 -20.29 -4.43 -7.91
N ARG A 90 -19.81 -5.36 -8.72
CA ARG A 90 -20.68 -6.12 -9.60
C ARG A 90 -21.19 -7.29 -8.76
N SER A 91 -22.23 -7.02 -7.99
CA SER A 91 -23.21 -8.06 -7.66
C SER A 91 -23.77 -8.52 -9.00
N ASN A 92 -23.27 -9.63 -9.53
CA ASN A 92 -24.08 -10.43 -10.44
C ASN A 92 -25.04 -11.19 -9.54
N ASP A 93 -26.17 -10.54 -9.21
CA ASP A 93 -27.42 -11.25 -9.03
C ASP A 93 -27.90 -11.65 -10.42
N GLU A 94 -27.57 -12.88 -10.85
CA GLU A 94 -28.37 -13.68 -11.79
C GLU A 94 -28.32 -15.16 -11.37
#